data_AF-A0A660UU94-F1
#
_entry.id   AF-A0A660UU94-F1
#
_cell.length_a   1.000
_cell.length_b   1.000
_cell.length_c   1.000
_cell.angle_alpha   90.00
_cell.angle_beta   90.00
_cell.angle_gamma   90.00
#
_symmetry.space_group_name_H-M   'P 1'
#
loop_
_entity.id
_entity.type
_entity.pdbx_description
1 polymer ?
#
loop_
_entity_poly.entity_id
_entity_poly.type
_entity_poly.pdbx_seq_one_letter_code
_entity_poly.pdbx_strand_id
1 'polypeptide(L)'
;MKKFTLLVAAIVLLQSEASLQVGIVGAGPLVDGKFDLSEGYTDGFRLDLAVVSGRNSTVTADDGRLWLYQDLDDNLYVNLTLPLTLVDNTYGRNSVGWGKGVAPSGKNHNFKDLKDSDDAQFRFYNGDGDLVLDFVLDYLTSSDSTSSGYAAGVDVGQDSKGHKGKRGRKGESEFGVGSVEDILEVGTSLDYNFNTLGHVLTEDSPATDEDYVENSEYAGWLFEVSYEFKIDGDVFGDKGFGDIRIPLIHVSPNKIARNKVFNYDREPTPEPSTICLLGIGALSFIRRKVKMPMKCGFRFL
;
A
#
# COMPACT_ATOMS: atom_id res chain seq x y z
N MET A 1 -28.00 -34.13 -74.71
CA MET A 1 -28.87 -33.26 -73.88
C MET A 1 -28.38 -33.29 -72.44
N LYS A 2 -28.41 -32.12 -71.79
CA LYS A 2 -27.85 -31.72 -70.49
C LYS A 2 -28.15 -32.69 -69.31
N LYS A 3 -27.22 -32.77 -68.35
CA LYS A 3 -27.35 -32.34 -66.92
C LYS A 3 -26.16 -32.88 -66.11
N PHE A 4 -25.17 -32.05 -65.77
CA PHE A 4 -25.06 -31.18 -64.58
C PHE A 4 -24.61 -31.93 -63.31
N THR A 5 -23.28 -31.88 -63.13
CA THR A 5 -22.52 -32.10 -61.90
C THR A 5 -22.91 -31.06 -60.84
N LEU A 6 -23.16 -31.48 -59.61
CA LEU A 6 -23.22 -30.59 -58.44
C LEU A 6 -22.24 -31.13 -57.39
N LEU A 7 -21.06 -30.51 -57.34
CA LEU A 7 -20.07 -30.70 -56.29
C LEU A 7 -20.37 -29.63 -55.22
N VAL A 8 -20.83 -30.05 -54.04
CA VAL A 8 -21.02 -29.15 -52.89
C VAL A 8 -19.68 -29.03 -52.19
N ALA A 9 -19.00 -27.90 -52.35
CA ALA A 9 -17.84 -27.54 -51.56
C ALA A 9 -18.31 -26.94 -50.23
N ALA A 10 -18.04 -27.63 -49.12
CA ALA A 10 -18.21 -27.08 -47.78
C ALA A 10 -17.00 -26.19 -47.45
N ILE A 11 -17.19 -24.88 -47.50
CA ILE A 11 -16.25 -23.91 -46.95
C ILE A 11 -16.52 -23.83 -45.44
N VAL A 12 -15.62 -24.42 -44.66
CA VAL A 12 -15.58 -24.24 -43.20
C VAL A 12 -14.94 -22.87 -42.93
N LEU A 13 -15.79 -21.88 -42.64
CA LEU A 13 -15.36 -20.60 -42.07
C LEU A 13 -14.99 -20.83 -40.61
N LEU A 14 -13.69 -20.97 -40.34
CA LEU A 14 -13.13 -20.79 -38.99
C LEU A 14 -13.19 -19.29 -38.66
N GLN A 15 -14.23 -18.86 -37.94
CA GLN A 15 -14.18 -17.57 -37.26
C GLN A 15 -13.32 -17.75 -36.01
N SER A 16 -12.06 -17.34 -36.09
CA SER A 16 -11.25 -17.06 -34.90
C SER A 16 -11.84 -15.81 -34.26
N GLU A 17 -12.58 -15.97 -33.17
CA GLU A 17 -12.88 -14.85 -32.27
C GLU A 17 -11.57 -14.49 -31.56
N ALA A 18 -10.77 -13.64 -32.22
CA ALA A 18 -9.83 -12.81 -31.51
C ALA A 18 -10.69 -11.85 -30.68
N SER A 19 -10.93 -12.19 -29.42
CA SER A 19 -11.37 -11.23 -28.42
C SER A 19 -10.29 -10.17 -28.34
N LEU A 20 -10.46 -9.08 -29.10
CA LEU A 20 -9.74 -7.85 -28.89
C LEU A 20 -10.20 -7.35 -27.50
N GLN A 21 -9.49 -7.76 -26.45
CA GLN A 21 -9.43 -6.95 -25.26
C GLN A 21 -8.71 -5.68 -25.70
N VAL A 22 -9.50 -4.68 -26.09
CA VAL A 22 -9.02 -3.30 -26.03
C VAL A 22 -8.78 -3.07 -24.55
N GLY A 23 -7.54 -3.34 -24.11
CA GLY A 23 -7.04 -2.74 -22.88
C GLY A 23 -7.25 -1.26 -23.10
N ILE A 24 -8.22 -0.69 -22.39
CA ILE A 24 -8.15 0.73 -22.08
C ILE A 24 -6.75 0.87 -21.50
N VAL A 25 -5.88 1.62 -22.15
CA VAL A 25 -4.61 2.05 -21.56
C VAL A 25 -5.05 2.81 -20.32
N GLY A 26 -5.17 2.08 -19.21
CA GLY A 26 -5.58 2.63 -17.94
C GLY A 26 -4.48 3.57 -17.55
N ALA A 27 -4.82 4.82 -17.29
CA ALA A 27 -3.92 5.65 -16.52
C ALA A 27 -3.51 4.84 -15.28
N GLY A 28 -2.21 4.76 -14.99
CA GLY A 28 -1.75 4.16 -13.73
C GLY A 28 -2.35 4.90 -12.53
N PRO A 29 -2.12 4.39 -11.31
CA PRO A 29 -2.58 5.04 -10.10
C PRO A 29 -2.24 6.53 -10.06
N LEU A 30 -3.09 7.34 -9.43
CA LEU A 30 -2.77 8.74 -9.20
C LEU A 30 -1.93 8.82 -7.92
N VAL A 31 -0.80 9.53 -7.99
CA VAL A 31 0.00 9.81 -6.79
C VAL A 31 -0.46 11.15 -6.24
N ASP A 32 -1.50 11.12 -5.43
CA ASP A 32 -2.03 12.32 -4.76
C ASP A 32 -2.06 12.19 -3.24
N GLY A 33 -1.64 11.04 -2.69
CA GLY A 33 -1.62 10.75 -1.26
C GLY A 33 -2.86 10.00 -0.78
N LYS A 34 -3.87 9.80 -1.62
CA LYS A 34 -5.07 9.02 -1.31
C LYS A 34 -4.99 7.64 -1.97
N PHE A 35 -4.84 6.61 -1.16
CA PHE A 35 -4.93 5.24 -1.65
C PHE A 35 -6.34 4.92 -2.17
N ASP A 36 -6.44 4.53 -3.44
CA ASP A 36 -7.65 3.95 -4.02
C ASP A 36 -7.32 2.74 -4.88
N LEU A 37 -7.71 1.55 -4.41
CA LEU A 37 -7.47 0.29 -5.11
C LEU A 37 -8.09 0.25 -6.52
N SER A 38 -9.13 1.05 -6.77
CA SER A 38 -9.75 1.13 -8.10
C SER A 38 -8.89 1.84 -9.15
N GLU A 39 -7.80 2.48 -8.75
CA GLU A 39 -6.86 3.17 -9.63
C GLU A 39 -5.81 2.26 -10.27
N GLY A 40 -5.87 0.95 -10.00
CA GLY A 40 -5.08 -0.05 -10.73
C GLY A 40 -3.89 -0.63 -9.96
N TYR A 41 -3.79 -0.41 -8.66
CA TYR A 41 -2.89 -1.21 -7.81
C TYR A 41 -3.19 -2.70 -8.00
N THR A 42 -2.14 -3.51 -8.22
CA THR A 42 -2.28 -4.93 -8.62
C THR A 42 -1.63 -5.90 -7.65
N ASP A 43 -0.56 -5.50 -6.96
CA ASP A 43 0.13 -6.36 -6.02
C ASP A 43 0.00 -5.84 -4.59
N GLY A 44 -0.84 -6.49 -3.78
CA GLY A 44 -1.07 -6.12 -2.38
C GLY A 44 -0.32 -7.02 -1.41
N PHE A 45 0.27 -6.45 -0.36
CA PHE A 45 0.96 -7.15 0.71
C PHE A 45 0.52 -6.63 2.08
N ARG A 46 0.47 -7.55 3.05
CA ARG A 46 0.43 -7.23 4.46
C ARG A 46 1.86 -7.10 4.97
N LEU A 47 2.07 -6.11 5.83
CA LEU A 47 3.35 -5.83 6.44
C LEU A 47 3.29 -6.17 7.92
N ASP A 48 4.14 -7.09 8.36
CA ASP A 48 4.29 -7.40 9.77
C ASP A 48 5.08 -6.28 10.46
N LEU A 49 4.34 -5.39 11.10
CA LEU A 49 4.91 -4.21 11.76
C LEU A 49 5.30 -4.53 13.21
N ALA A 50 6.56 -4.25 13.54
CA ALA A 50 7.11 -4.45 14.86
C ALA A 50 7.63 -3.14 15.46
N VAL A 51 7.03 -2.74 16.58
CA VAL A 51 7.30 -1.46 17.22
C VAL A 51 8.22 -1.64 18.41
N VAL A 52 9.29 -0.86 18.48
CA VAL A 52 10.24 -0.92 19.60
C VAL A 52 9.52 -0.59 20.92
N SER A 53 9.59 -1.49 21.90
CA SER A 53 9.02 -1.28 23.24
C SER A 53 10.07 -1.05 24.32
N GLY A 54 11.31 -1.44 24.06
CA GLY A 54 12.40 -1.41 25.04
C GLY A 54 13.76 -1.72 24.42
N ARG A 55 14.77 -1.92 25.26
CA ARG A 55 16.11 -2.33 24.79
C ARG A 55 16.01 -3.77 24.29
N ASN A 56 16.08 -3.95 22.97
CA ASN A 56 15.97 -5.25 22.29
C ASN A 56 14.61 -5.93 22.45
N SER A 57 13.52 -5.16 22.55
CA SER A 57 12.17 -5.70 22.56
C SER A 57 11.27 -4.95 21.60
N THR A 58 10.37 -5.68 20.97
CA THR A 58 9.32 -5.16 20.08
C THR A 58 7.95 -5.63 20.56
N VAL A 59 6.91 -4.92 20.13
CA VAL A 59 5.52 -5.37 20.16
C VAL A 59 5.01 -5.39 18.72
N THR A 60 4.17 -6.37 18.41
CA THR A 60 3.53 -6.47 17.10
C THR A 60 2.40 -5.44 17.02
N ALA A 61 2.38 -4.66 15.95
CA ALA A 61 1.23 -3.82 15.59
C ALA A 61 0.24 -4.64 14.75
N ASP A 62 -0.93 -4.08 14.48
CA ASP A 62 -1.72 -4.59 13.36
C ASP A 62 -0.95 -4.43 12.03
N ASP A 63 -1.34 -5.19 11.02
CA ASP A 63 -0.62 -5.22 9.75
C ASP A 63 -0.71 -3.87 9.02
N GLY A 64 0.43 -3.42 8.49
CA GLY A 64 0.45 -2.39 7.45
C GLY A 64 0.00 -2.97 6.11
N ARG A 65 -0.31 -2.10 5.15
CA ARG A 65 -0.63 -2.49 3.78
C ARG A 65 0.37 -1.86 2.83
N LEU A 66 0.92 -2.65 1.92
CA LEU A 66 1.76 -2.19 0.82
C LEU A 66 1.11 -2.60 -0.49
N TRP A 67 0.94 -1.65 -1.41
CA TRP A 67 0.39 -1.88 -2.73
C TRP A 67 1.34 -1.39 -3.80
N LEU A 68 1.50 -2.20 -4.85
CA LEU A 68 2.36 -1.90 -5.97
C LEU A 68 1.57 -1.96 -7.29
N TYR A 69 2.03 -1.19 -8.26
CA TYR A 69 1.68 -1.32 -9.67
C TYR A 69 2.89 -0.92 -10.51
N GLN A 70 3.21 -1.72 -11.52
CA GLN A 70 4.24 -1.39 -12.50
C GLN A 70 3.57 -1.09 -13.85
N ASP A 71 3.84 0.09 -14.42
CA ASP A 71 3.28 0.47 -15.72
C ASP A 71 4.08 -0.12 -16.90
N LEU A 72 3.68 0.22 -18.13
CA LEU A 72 4.32 -0.30 -19.35
C LEU A 72 5.71 0.30 -19.62
N ASP A 73 6.05 1.40 -18.95
CA ASP A 73 7.37 2.04 -18.98
C ASP A 73 8.20 1.64 -17.76
N ASP A 74 7.82 0.54 -17.09
CA ASP A 74 8.43 0.00 -15.87
C ASP A 74 8.40 0.94 -14.65
N ASN A 75 7.70 2.08 -14.71
CA ASN A 75 7.56 2.96 -13.55
C ASN A 75 6.80 2.24 -12.45
N LEU A 76 7.27 2.40 -11.22
CA LEU A 76 6.71 1.73 -10.06
C LEU A 76 5.90 2.70 -9.21
N TYR A 77 4.61 2.41 -9.08
CA TYR A 77 3.69 3.06 -8.19
C TYR A 77 3.65 2.28 -6.88
N VAL A 78 3.76 2.99 -5.76
CA VAL A 78 3.83 2.38 -4.43
C VAL A 78 2.92 3.15 -3.49
N ASN A 79 2.10 2.41 -2.73
CA ASN A 79 1.38 2.92 -1.58
C ASN A 79 1.70 2.11 -0.33
N LEU A 80 2.11 2.76 0.74
CA LEU A 80 2.21 2.20 2.08
C LEU A 80 1.13 2.85 2.96
N THR A 81 0.24 2.06 3.53
CA THR A 81 -0.74 2.52 4.53
C THR A 81 -0.48 1.87 5.89
N LEU A 82 -0.42 2.69 6.95
CA LEU A 82 -0.27 2.23 8.33
C LEU A 82 -1.64 2.03 8.99
N PRO A 83 -1.77 1.09 9.94
CA PRO A 83 -3.04 0.87 10.63
C PRO A 83 -3.36 1.99 11.62
N LEU A 84 -4.64 2.36 11.74
CA LEU A 84 -5.14 3.39 12.67
C LEU A 84 -4.82 3.08 14.14
N THR A 85 -4.63 1.81 14.47
CA THR A 85 -4.23 1.36 15.80
C THR A 85 -2.78 1.68 16.13
N LEU A 86 -1.96 2.02 15.13
CA LEU A 86 -0.57 2.44 15.28
C LEU A 86 -0.44 3.97 15.30
N VAL A 87 -0.94 4.64 14.25
CA VAL A 87 -0.86 6.09 14.04
C VAL A 87 -2.01 6.54 13.11
N ASP A 88 -2.42 7.80 13.21
CA ASP A 88 -3.50 8.38 12.40
C ASP A 88 -3.34 9.90 12.21
N ASN A 89 -4.16 10.50 11.34
CA ASN A 89 -4.26 11.95 11.15
C ASN A 89 -5.23 12.63 12.13
N THR A 90 -5.35 12.10 13.37
CA THR A 90 -6.08 12.79 14.43
C THR A 90 -5.09 13.43 15.40
N TYR A 91 -5.24 14.73 15.65
CA TYR A 91 -4.30 15.50 16.47
C TYR A 91 -4.98 16.68 17.15
N GLY A 92 -4.27 17.26 18.13
CA GLY A 92 -4.80 18.34 18.94
C GLY A 92 -5.90 17.85 19.88
N ARG A 93 -6.92 18.66 20.10
CA ARG A 93 -8.07 18.34 20.95
C ARG A 93 -8.87 17.13 20.46
N ASN A 94 -8.87 16.89 19.15
CA ASN A 94 -9.69 15.88 18.49
C ASN A 94 -8.95 14.56 18.26
N SER A 95 -7.78 14.38 18.88
CA SER A 95 -6.99 13.16 18.75
C SER A 95 -7.72 11.93 19.34
N VAL A 96 -7.70 10.81 18.64
CA VAL A 96 -8.36 9.55 19.01
C VAL A 96 -7.33 8.53 19.48
N GLY A 97 -7.50 8.01 20.70
CA GLY A 97 -6.59 6.99 21.24
C GLY A 97 -5.24 7.54 21.73
N TRP A 98 -5.17 8.83 22.07
CA TRP A 98 -3.96 9.51 22.53
C TRP A 98 -4.09 10.08 23.95
N GLY A 99 -2.97 10.45 24.56
CA GLY A 99 -2.94 11.10 25.87
C GLY A 99 -2.67 10.16 27.05
N LYS A 100 -2.74 10.76 28.25
CA LYS A 100 -2.31 10.12 29.50
C LYS A 100 -3.20 8.93 29.86
N GLY A 101 -2.59 7.76 30.00
CA GLY A 101 -3.29 6.52 30.35
C GLY A 101 -3.98 5.83 29.18
N VAL A 102 -3.80 6.35 27.95
CA VAL A 102 -4.31 5.74 26.71
C VAL A 102 -3.11 5.28 25.87
N ALA A 103 -2.31 6.21 25.36
CA ALA A 103 -1.09 5.89 24.62
C ALA A 103 0.11 5.65 25.58
N PRO A 104 1.05 4.74 25.27
CA PRO A 104 2.23 4.46 26.09
C PRO A 104 3.13 5.66 26.33
N SER A 105 3.18 6.60 25.39
CA SER A 105 3.93 7.85 25.55
C SER A 105 3.30 8.75 26.64
N GLY A 106 2.02 8.57 26.94
CA GLY A 106 1.21 9.43 27.79
C GLY A 106 1.01 10.84 27.23
N LYS A 107 1.46 11.09 25.99
CA LYS A 107 1.40 12.40 25.32
C LYS A 107 0.18 12.45 24.41
N ASN A 108 -0.34 13.65 24.25
CA ASN A 108 -1.29 13.95 23.19
C ASN A 108 -0.58 13.92 21.83
N HIS A 109 -1.32 13.60 20.77
CA HIS A 109 -0.82 13.72 19.40
C HIS A 109 -1.06 15.14 18.88
N ASN A 110 -0.06 15.75 18.24
CA ASN A 110 -0.11 17.14 17.77
C ASN A 110 0.34 17.21 16.32
N PHE A 111 -0.10 18.24 15.60
CA PHE A 111 0.27 18.45 14.19
C PHE A 111 1.79 18.38 13.93
N LYS A 112 2.61 18.97 14.82
CA LYS A 112 4.07 18.92 14.70
C LYS A 112 4.68 17.51 14.81
N ASP A 113 3.98 16.58 15.45
CA ASP A 113 4.46 15.21 15.60
C ASP A 113 4.39 14.52 14.22
N LEU A 114 3.33 14.78 13.44
CA LEU A 114 3.21 14.36 12.04
C LEU A 114 4.15 15.14 11.10
N LYS A 115 4.25 16.46 11.26
CA LYS A 115 5.03 17.32 10.36
C LYS A 115 6.56 17.20 10.53
N ASP A 116 7.03 17.27 11.76
CA ASP A 116 8.48 17.42 12.01
C ASP A 116 9.16 16.10 12.37
N SER A 117 8.41 15.00 12.47
CA SER A 117 8.94 13.75 12.99
C SER A 117 8.57 12.49 12.23
N ASP A 118 7.42 12.42 11.56
CA ASP A 118 6.99 11.16 10.97
C ASP A 118 7.55 10.98 9.56
N ASP A 119 8.17 9.82 9.31
CA ASP A 119 8.85 9.51 8.05
C ASP A 119 8.89 7.99 7.80
N ALA A 120 9.13 7.60 6.55
CA ALA A 120 9.40 6.23 6.19
C ALA A 120 10.59 6.13 5.23
N GLN A 121 11.50 5.19 5.51
CA GLN A 121 12.61 4.86 4.63
C GLN A 121 12.21 3.75 3.67
N PHE A 122 12.54 3.92 2.38
CA PHE A 122 12.28 2.96 1.32
C PHE A 122 13.56 2.60 0.58
N ARG A 123 13.76 1.29 0.38
CA ARG A 123 14.91 0.72 -0.32
C ARG A 123 14.48 -0.17 -1.45
N PHE A 124 14.97 0.12 -2.64
CA PHE A 124 14.61 -0.60 -3.87
C PHE A 124 15.79 -1.40 -4.38
N TYR A 125 15.49 -2.63 -4.80
CA TYR A 125 16.45 -3.54 -5.37
C TYR A 125 16.00 -3.95 -6.77
N ASN A 126 16.96 -4.09 -7.69
CA ASN A 126 16.68 -4.64 -9.02
C ASN A 126 16.54 -6.17 -8.99
N GLY A 127 16.24 -6.78 -10.14
CA GLY A 127 16.09 -8.23 -10.28
C GLY A 127 17.33 -9.08 -9.94
N ASP A 128 18.53 -8.48 -9.90
CA ASP A 128 19.77 -9.15 -9.45
C ASP A 128 19.98 -9.02 -7.92
N GLY A 129 19.15 -8.23 -7.23
CA GLY A 129 19.24 -7.98 -5.80
C GLY A 129 20.19 -6.84 -5.41
N ASP A 130 20.61 -6.00 -6.36
CA ASP A 130 21.43 -4.82 -6.07
C ASP A 130 20.54 -3.67 -5.58
N LEU A 131 20.97 -2.97 -4.52
CA LEU A 131 20.31 -1.74 -4.04
C LEU A 131 20.49 -0.64 -5.09
N VAL A 132 19.39 -0.14 -5.65
CA VAL A 132 19.41 0.89 -6.72
C VAL A 132 18.86 2.24 -6.28
N LEU A 133 18.01 2.27 -5.24
CA LEU A 133 17.47 3.52 -4.67
C LEU A 133 17.23 3.36 -3.15
N ASP A 134 17.66 4.34 -2.36
CA ASP A 134 17.44 4.44 -0.91
C ASP A 134 17.09 5.88 -0.52
N PHE A 135 15.84 6.12 -0.14
CA PHE A 135 15.35 7.45 0.24
C PHE A 135 14.43 7.41 1.46
N VAL A 136 14.24 8.58 2.06
CA VAL A 136 13.27 8.83 3.13
C VAL A 136 12.20 9.77 2.62
N LEU A 137 10.94 9.43 2.91
CA LEU A 137 9.78 10.29 2.66
C LEU A 137 9.28 10.82 4.00
N ASP A 138 9.48 12.11 4.23
CA ASP A 138 8.86 12.85 5.33
C ASP A 138 7.36 12.95 5.09
N TYR A 139 6.57 12.68 6.13
CA TYR A 139 5.13 12.59 6.02
C TYR A 139 4.48 13.93 5.61
N LEU A 140 4.98 15.04 6.16
CA LEU A 140 4.59 16.38 5.77
C LEU A 140 5.69 17.36 6.20
N THR A 141 6.25 18.19 5.33
CA THR A 141 7.20 19.24 5.68
C THR A 141 6.67 20.62 5.32
N SER A 142 7.34 21.67 5.80
CA SER A 142 7.05 23.04 5.34
C SER A 142 7.55 23.22 3.92
N SER A 143 6.72 23.79 3.05
CA SER A 143 7.04 24.00 1.64
C SER A 143 6.46 25.29 1.09
N ASP A 144 7.25 26.01 0.29
CA ASP A 144 6.79 27.18 -0.47
C ASP A 144 6.22 26.79 -1.86
N SER A 145 6.23 25.49 -2.21
CA SER A 145 5.75 24.98 -3.51
C SER A 145 4.23 24.77 -3.56
N THR A 146 3.55 24.81 -2.42
CA THR A 146 2.11 24.57 -2.31
C THR A 146 1.41 25.74 -1.63
N SER A 147 0.11 25.90 -1.90
CA SER A 147 -0.67 26.99 -1.30
C SER A 147 -0.93 26.81 0.19
N SER A 148 -0.91 25.55 0.69
CA SER A 148 -1.08 25.26 2.12
C SER A 148 0.14 25.64 2.95
N GLY A 149 1.32 25.81 2.33
CA GLY A 149 2.60 25.96 3.01
C GLY A 149 3.24 24.64 3.45
N TYR A 150 2.67 23.49 3.02
CA TYR A 150 3.12 22.16 3.40
C TYR A 150 3.07 21.18 2.21
N ALA A 151 3.98 20.20 2.18
CA ALA A 151 4.02 19.14 1.19
C ALA A 151 4.73 17.90 1.75
N ALA A 152 4.54 16.72 1.16
CA ALA A 152 5.41 15.58 1.43
C ALA A 152 6.88 15.91 1.07
N GLY A 153 7.83 15.44 1.88
CA GLY A 153 9.26 15.79 1.73
C GLY A 153 10.11 14.58 1.34
N VAL A 154 11.03 14.74 0.40
CA VAL A 154 11.90 13.65 -0.05
C VAL A 154 13.36 13.96 0.27
N ASP A 155 14.05 13.03 0.93
CA ASP A 155 15.51 13.08 1.12
C ASP A 155 16.16 11.80 0.58
N VAL A 156 16.98 11.96 -0.45
CA VAL A 156 17.88 10.91 -0.94
C VAL A 156 19.26 11.14 -0.34
N GLY A 157 19.79 10.14 0.38
CA GLY A 157 21.13 10.25 0.96
C GLY A 157 21.20 10.20 2.48
N GLN A 158 20.06 10.21 3.16
CA GLN A 158 19.96 10.27 4.62
C GLN A 158 19.12 9.12 5.16
N ASP A 159 19.43 8.68 6.39
CA ASP A 159 18.49 7.85 7.16
C ASP A 159 17.37 8.73 7.76
N SER A 160 16.34 8.10 8.34
CA SER A 160 15.25 8.75 9.12
C SER A 160 15.70 9.58 10.33
N LYS A 161 17.01 9.82 10.51
CA LYS A 161 17.57 10.68 11.55
C LYS A 161 18.45 11.79 10.95
N GLY A 162 18.44 11.96 9.63
CA GLY A 162 19.27 12.92 8.93
C GLY A 162 20.76 12.55 8.90
N HIS A 163 21.13 11.30 9.16
CA HIS A 163 22.52 10.88 9.01
C HIS A 163 22.83 10.63 7.54
N LYS A 164 23.76 11.42 6.99
CA LYS A 164 24.30 11.20 5.65
C LYS A 164 25.13 9.93 5.60
N GLY A 165 24.89 9.09 4.60
CA GLY A 165 25.75 7.93 4.31
C GLY A 165 27.18 8.37 3.97
N LYS A 166 28.18 7.70 4.53
CA LYS A 166 29.56 7.78 4.02
C LYS A 166 29.77 6.61 3.07
N ARG A 167 29.95 6.90 1.77
CA ARG A 167 30.46 5.91 0.81
C ARG A 167 31.82 5.39 1.31
N GLY A 168 31.91 4.09 1.58
CA GLY A 168 33.20 3.40 1.68
C GLY A 168 33.63 2.91 3.07
N ARG A 169 32.90 1.97 3.66
CA ARG A 169 33.51 0.92 4.49
C ARG A 169 32.72 -0.38 4.40
N LYS A 170 33.42 -1.46 4.04
CA LYS A 170 32.88 -2.82 3.96
C LYS A 170 32.25 -3.21 5.31
N GLY A 171 30.92 -3.26 5.39
CA GLY A 171 30.17 -3.67 6.58
C GLY A 171 29.32 -2.58 7.26
N GLU A 172 29.30 -1.34 6.77
CA GLU A 172 28.34 -0.31 7.17
C GLU A 172 27.33 -0.13 6.03
N SER A 173 26.02 -0.04 6.34
CA SER A 173 24.98 0.11 5.33
C SER A 173 25.19 1.40 4.54
N GLU A 174 25.40 1.26 3.24
CA GLU A 174 25.42 2.38 2.31
C GLU A 174 24.03 3.03 2.31
N PHE A 175 23.87 4.13 3.05
CA PHE A 175 22.72 5.00 2.89
C PHE A 175 22.95 5.89 1.67
N GLY A 176 21.92 6.11 0.86
CA GLY A 176 21.98 7.10 -0.23
C GLY A 176 22.46 6.58 -1.57
N VAL A 177 21.80 5.54 -2.09
CA VAL A 177 21.93 5.14 -3.50
C VAL A 177 20.77 5.76 -4.29
N GLY A 178 21.02 6.18 -5.53
CA GLY A 178 20.02 6.76 -6.44
C GLY A 178 20.01 8.29 -6.48
N SER A 179 19.04 8.85 -7.20
CA SER A 179 18.80 10.29 -7.37
C SER A 179 17.38 10.65 -6.92
N VAL A 180 17.20 11.88 -6.45
CA VAL A 180 15.83 12.42 -6.20
C VAL A 180 15.05 12.59 -7.49
N GLU A 181 15.75 12.70 -8.62
CA GLU A 181 15.14 12.78 -9.97
C GLU A 181 14.49 11.45 -10.38
N ASP A 182 14.88 10.33 -9.76
CA ASP A 182 14.26 9.01 -9.99
C ASP A 182 12.92 8.87 -9.24
N ILE A 183 12.56 9.85 -8.41
CA ILE A 183 11.31 9.91 -7.66
C ILE A 183 10.42 10.94 -8.35
N LEU A 184 9.54 10.43 -9.21
CA LEU A 184 8.76 11.25 -10.15
C LEU A 184 7.65 12.02 -9.45
N GLU A 185 6.95 11.37 -8.52
CA GLU A 185 5.82 11.93 -7.80
C GLU A 185 5.81 11.41 -6.37
N VAL A 186 5.35 12.22 -5.41
CA VAL A 186 5.13 11.83 -4.02
C VAL A 186 3.86 12.48 -3.48
N GLY A 187 3.21 11.81 -2.54
CA GLY A 187 2.06 12.31 -1.80
C GLY A 187 1.88 11.54 -0.50
N THR A 188 1.20 12.15 0.46
CA THR A 188 0.78 11.49 1.69
C THR A 188 -0.67 11.84 1.99
N SER A 189 -1.34 11.05 2.82
CA SER A 189 -2.73 11.35 3.19
C SER A 189 -2.92 12.73 3.80
N LEU A 190 -1.94 13.25 4.54
CA LEU A 190 -2.03 14.61 5.09
C LEU A 190 -1.73 15.69 4.05
N ASP A 191 -0.84 15.39 3.09
CA ASP A 191 -0.63 16.22 1.90
C ASP A 191 -1.93 16.33 1.08
N TYR A 192 -2.62 15.21 0.84
CA TYR A 192 -3.93 15.17 0.19
C TYR A 192 -4.97 16.02 0.94
N ASN A 193 -5.07 15.84 2.27
CA ASN A 193 -6.00 16.60 3.10
C ASN A 193 -5.75 18.11 2.96
N PHE A 194 -4.50 18.56 2.89
CA PHE A 194 -4.15 19.98 2.86
C PHE A 194 -4.21 20.58 1.46
N ASN A 195 -3.68 19.88 0.46
CA ASN A 195 -3.44 20.43 -0.87
C ASN A 195 -4.50 20.02 -1.90
N THR A 196 -5.13 18.86 -1.74
CA THR A 196 -6.21 18.40 -2.61
C THR A 196 -7.58 18.79 -2.08
N LEU A 197 -7.84 18.55 -0.79
CA LEU A 197 -9.12 18.93 -0.16
C LEU A 197 -9.15 20.39 0.31
N GLY A 198 -7.99 20.99 0.57
CA GLY A 198 -7.88 22.37 1.05
C GLY A 198 -8.09 22.54 2.56
N HIS A 199 -8.12 21.44 3.32
CA HIS A 199 -8.38 21.44 4.76
C HIS A 199 -7.08 21.70 5.55
N VAL A 200 -6.55 22.92 5.49
CA VAL A 200 -5.29 23.28 6.16
C VAL A 200 -5.52 23.53 7.66
N LEU A 201 -5.31 22.50 8.47
CA LEU A 201 -5.58 22.50 9.91
C LEU A 201 -4.31 22.24 10.73
N THR A 202 -3.70 23.28 11.31
CA THR A 202 -2.38 23.16 11.96
C THR A 202 -2.44 23.07 13.49
N GLU A 203 -3.63 23.13 14.09
CA GLU A 203 -3.85 23.03 15.54
C GLU A 203 -4.59 21.74 15.93
N ASP A 204 -5.83 21.60 15.45
CA ASP A 204 -6.71 20.46 15.72
C ASP A 204 -7.13 19.83 14.39
N SER A 205 -7.08 18.50 14.28
CA SER A 205 -7.70 17.78 13.16
C SER A 205 -9.23 17.90 13.22
N PRO A 206 -9.99 17.46 12.20
CA PRO A 206 -11.45 17.39 12.30
C PRO A 206 -11.90 16.57 13.51
N ALA A 207 -13.00 16.97 14.14
CA ALA A 207 -13.59 16.22 15.24
C ALA A 207 -14.18 14.90 14.71
N THR A 208 -13.89 13.79 15.40
CA THR A 208 -14.38 12.45 15.07
C THR A 208 -14.50 11.61 16.35
N ASP A 209 -14.91 10.34 16.22
CA ASP A 209 -15.03 9.37 17.31
C ASP A 209 -14.06 8.18 17.14
N GLU A 210 -14.18 7.17 18.00
CA GLU A 210 -13.31 5.97 17.99
C GLU A 210 -13.48 5.13 16.72
N ASP A 211 -14.60 5.30 16.00
CA ASP A 211 -14.90 4.64 14.73
C ASP A 211 -14.47 5.50 13.52
N TYR A 212 -13.81 6.64 13.76
CA TYR A 212 -13.38 7.60 12.75
C TYR A 212 -14.52 8.08 11.85
N VAL A 213 -15.71 8.28 12.43
CA VAL A 213 -16.86 8.81 11.69
C VAL A 213 -16.52 10.17 11.07
N GLU A 214 -16.81 10.32 9.78
CA GLU A 214 -16.51 11.52 9.01
C GLU A 214 -17.15 12.77 9.62
N ASN A 215 -16.36 13.85 9.65
CA ASN A 215 -16.86 15.17 9.95
C ASN A 215 -17.39 15.85 8.69
N SER A 216 -18.68 16.19 8.65
CA SER A 216 -19.29 16.79 7.47
C SER A 216 -18.72 18.16 7.06
N GLU A 217 -18.11 18.91 7.99
CA GLU A 217 -17.45 20.18 7.66
C GLU A 217 -16.10 19.96 6.94
N TYR A 218 -15.50 18.79 7.14
CA TYR A 218 -14.22 18.39 6.57
C TYR A 218 -14.38 17.07 5.81
N ALA A 219 -15.41 17.00 4.97
CA ALA A 219 -15.71 15.80 4.19
C ALA A 219 -14.51 15.36 3.35
N GLY A 220 -14.32 14.04 3.26
CA GLY A 220 -13.21 13.40 2.57
C GLY A 220 -11.91 13.30 3.37
N TRP A 221 -11.84 13.83 4.60
CA TRP A 221 -10.63 13.78 5.41
C TRP A 221 -10.12 12.35 5.60
N LEU A 222 -8.87 12.11 5.21
CA LEU A 222 -8.20 10.82 5.37
C LEU A 222 -7.61 10.71 6.77
N PHE A 223 -8.15 9.80 7.58
CA PHE A 223 -7.63 9.53 8.92
C PHE A 223 -6.44 8.56 8.93
N GLU A 224 -6.32 7.70 7.92
CA GLU A 224 -5.17 6.81 7.80
C GLU A 224 -3.89 7.59 7.48
N VAL A 225 -2.74 7.03 7.85
CA VAL A 225 -1.42 7.53 7.46
C VAL A 225 -0.95 6.70 6.29
N SER A 226 -0.92 7.30 5.11
CA SER A 226 -0.43 6.71 3.87
C SER A 226 0.74 7.51 3.29
N TYR A 227 1.67 6.77 2.70
CA TYR A 227 2.76 7.27 1.86
C TYR A 227 2.55 6.73 0.47
N GLU A 228 2.61 7.60 -0.54
CA GLU A 228 2.37 7.23 -1.93
C GLU A 228 3.39 7.90 -2.82
N PHE A 229 3.92 7.19 -3.80
CA PHE A 229 4.92 7.73 -4.71
C PHE A 229 5.05 6.93 -6.01
N LYS A 230 5.64 7.57 -7.01
CA LYS A 230 6.01 6.99 -8.30
C LYS A 230 7.52 7.05 -8.48
N ILE A 231 8.12 5.92 -8.83
CA ILE A 231 9.54 5.78 -9.14
C ILE A 231 9.74 5.58 -10.64
N ASP A 232 10.75 6.22 -11.20
CA ASP A 232 11.18 6.02 -12.58
C ASP A 232 11.68 4.58 -12.79
N GLY A 233 11.10 3.89 -13.78
CA GLY A 233 11.47 2.51 -14.12
C GLY A 233 12.93 2.33 -14.52
N ASP A 234 13.56 3.38 -15.07
CA ASP A 234 14.95 3.35 -15.52
C ASP A 234 15.93 3.06 -14.36
N VAL A 235 15.55 3.35 -13.11
CA VAL A 235 16.38 3.07 -11.92
C VAL A 235 16.70 1.58 -11.76
N PHE A 236 15.85 0.71 -12.29
CA PHE A 236 16.04 -0.74 -12.22
C PHE A 236 16.91 -1.30 -13.34
N GLY A 237 17.11 -0.52 -14.42
CA GLY A 237 17.80 -0.92 -15.64
C GLY A 237 17.24 -2.19 -16.27
N ASP A 238 18.04 -2.85 -17.11
CA ASP A 238 17.66 -4.08 -17.84
C ASP A 238 17.28 -5.27 -16.93
N LYS A 239 17.46 -5.14 -15.61
CA LYS A 239 17.16 -6.17 -14.61
C LYS A 239 15.74 -6.09 -14.09
N GLY A 240 15.06 -4.97 -14.31
CA GLY A 240 13.71 -4.73 -13.83
C GLY A 240 13.61 -4.68 -12.30
N PHE A 241 12.41 -4.36 -11.81
CA PHE A 241 12.11 -4.32 -10.40
C PHE A 241 12.27 -5.70 -9.75
N GLY A 242 13.00 -5.75 -8.64
CA GLY A 242 13.20 -6.98 -7.86
C GLY A 242 12.49 -6.94 -6.51
N ASP A 243 12.78 -5.92 -5.70
CA ASP A 243 12.29 -5.86 -4.33
C ASP A 243 12.16 -4.41 -3.80
N ILE A 244 11.24 -4.22 -2.85
CA ILE A 244 11.13 -3.03 -2.00
C ILE A 244 11.19 -3.43 -0.53
N ARG A 245 12.03 -2.75 0.23
CA ARG A 245 12.16 -2.92 1.68
C ARG A 245 11.89 -1.61 2.40
N ILE A 246 11.24 -1.72 3.54
CA ILE A 246 10.89 -0.58 4.41
C ILE A 246 11.64 -0.78 5.73
N PRO A 247 12.95 -0.46 5.77
CA PRO A 247 13.81 -0.79 6.91
C PRO A 247 13.43 -0.04 8.19
N LEU A 248 12.78 1.11 8.08
CA LEU A 248 12.36 1.91 9.22
C LEU A 248 11.16 2.78 8.85
N ILE A 249 10.17 2.80 9.73
CA ILE A 249 9.12 3.80 9.76
C ILE A 249 9.24 4.49 11.12
N HIS A 250 9.38 5.81 11.09
CA HIS A 250 9.44 6.63 12.29
C HIS A 250 8.07 7.26 12.53
N VAL A 251 7.44 6.89 13.64
CA VAL A 251 6.10 7.37 14.06
C VAL A 251 6.16 7.79 15.52
N SER A 252 6.26 9.10 15.79
CA SER A 252 6.63 9.66 17.08
C SER A 252 5.71 10.81 17.54
N PRO A 253 4.77 10.55 18.46
CA PRO A 253 4.53 9.28 19.15
C PRO A 253 3.76 8.26 18.28
N ASN A 254 3.70 7.00 18.72
CA ASN A 254 2.69 6.05 18.27
C ASN A 254 1.86 5.51 19.44
N LYS A 255 0.77 4.84 19.12
CA LYS A 255 -0.24 4.39 20.08
C LYS A 255 0.09 3.13 20.87
N ILE A 256 1.11 2.36 20.47
CA ILE A 256 1.32 1.01 21.04
C ILE A 256 2.67 0.80 21.71
N ALA A 257 3.71 1.57 21.37
CA ALA A 257 4.99 1.53 22.10
C ALA A 257 5.84 2.80 21.88
N ARG A 258 7.07 2.65 21.37
CA ARG A 258 8.02 3.74 21.08
C ARG A 258 8.17 3.93 19.59
N ASN A 259 8.84 5.01 19.22
CA ASN A 259 8.75 5.66 17.92
C ASN A 259 9.20 4.88 16.67
N LYS A 260 9.87 3.73 16.82
CA LYS A 260 10.48 3.03 15.69
C LYS A 260 9.70 1.78 15.35
N VAL A 261 9.37 1.66 14.09
CA VAL A 261 8.66 0.51 13.54
C VAL A 261 9.54 -0.13 12.47
N PHE A 262 9.73 -1.43 12.60
CA PHE A 262 10.42 -2.27 11.64
C PHE A 262 9.40 -3.14 10.92
N ASN A 263 9.70 -3.46 9.67
CA ASN A 263 9.01 -4.50 8.93
C ASN A 263 9.92 -5.73 8.85
N TYR A 264 9.42 -6.90 9.25
CA TYR A 264 10.17 -8.15 9.19
C TYR A 264 9.85 -8.98 7.95
N ASP A 265 8.60 -9.05 7.54
CA ASP A 265 8.13 -9.92 6.46
C ASP A 265 6.98 -9.26 5.68
N ARG A 266 6.84 -9.67 4.42
CA ARG A 266 5.72 -9.29 3.55
C ARG A 266 4.94 -10.54 3.20
N GLU A 267 3.67 -10.57 3.59
CA GLU A 267 2.76 -11.64 3.20
C GLU A 267 1.85 -11.15 2.06
N PRO A 268 1.67 -11.92 0.97
CA PRO A 268 0.73 -11.53 -0.09
C PRO A 268 -0.69 -11.36 0.48
N THR A 269 -1.36 -10.29 0.08
CA THR A 269 -2.77 -10.10 0.41
C THR A 269 -3.60 -11.09 -0.40
N PRO A 270 -4.47 -11.91 0.23
CA PRO A 270 -5.29 -12.86 -0.53
C PRO A 270 -6.22 -12.12 -1.51
N GLU A 271 -6.05 -12.40 -2.80
CA GLU A 271 -6.96 -11.89 -3.83
C GLU A 271 -8.42 -12.29 -3.52
N PRO A 272 -9.41 -11.40 -3.68
CA PRO A 272 -10.83 -11.71 -3.44
C PRO A 272 -11.32 -12.96 -4.20
N SER A 273 -10.75 -13.20 -5.39
CA SER A 273 -11.02 -14.35 -6.24
C SER A 273 -10.53 -15.66 -5.61
N THR A 274 -9.43 -15.64 -4.86
CA THR A 274 -8.83 -16.81 -4.19
C THR A 274 -9.70 -17.29 -3.03
N ILE A 275 -10.30 -16.36 -2.29
CA ILE A 275 -11.28 -16.64 -1.23
C ILE A 275 -12.54 -17.29 -1.85
N CYS A 276 -13.02 -16.75 -2.96
CA CYS A 276 -14.18 -17.30 -3.67
C CYS A 276 -13.93 -18.71 -4.22
N LEU A 277 -12.74 -18.96 -4.80
CA LEU A 277 -12.39 -20.27 -5.35
C LEU A 277 -12.27 -21.35 -4.26
N LEU A 278 -11.69 -21.02 -3.11
CA LEU A 278 -11.61 -21.91 -1.95
C LEU A 278 -13.01 -22.21 -1.38
N GLY A 279 -13.91 -21.21 -1.35
CA GLY A 279 -15.30 -21.39 -0.92
C GLY A 279 -16.12 -22.31 -1.86
N ILE A 280 -15.98 -22.14 -3.18
CA ILE A 280 -16.68 -22.97 -4.18
C ILE A 280 -16.11 -24.41 -4.20
N GLY A 281 -14.79 -24.56 -4.02
CA GLY A 281 -14.14 -25.86 -3.87
C GLY A 281 -14.66 -26.64 -2.67
N ALA A 282 -14.83 -25.99 -1.51
CA ALA A 282 -15.34 -26.63 -0.29
C ALA A 282 -16.81 -27.09 -0.42
N LEU A 283 -17.66 -26.33 -1.12
CA LEU A 283 -19.05 -26.72 -1.38
C LEU A 283 -19.17 -27.94 -2.30
N SER A 284 -18.19 -28.17 -3.18
CA SER A 284 -18.18 -29.30 -4.10
C SER A 284 -17.96 -30.66 -3.41
N PHE A 285 -17.38 -30.67 -2.20
CA PHE A 285 -17.19 -31.88 -1.39
C PHE A 285 -18.38 -32.21 -0.47
N ILE A 286 -19.39 -31.34 -0.37
CA ILE A 286 -20.60 -31.55 0.46
C ILE A 286 -21.74 -32.21 -0.34
N ARG A 287 -21.48 -32.83 -1.51
CA ARG A 287 -22.45 -33.76 -2.13
C ARG A 287 -22.40 -35.13 -1.45
N ARG A 288 -22.91 -35.20 -0.22
CA ARG A 288 -23.18 -36.45 0.50
C ARG A 288 -24.25 -37.26 -0.25
N LYS A 289 -23.90 -38.52 -0.53
CA LYS A 289 -24.76 -39.58 -1.10
C LYS A 289 -26.17 -39.57 -0.50
N VAL A 290 -27.17 -39.25 -1.32
CA VAL A 290 -28.57 -39.55 -1.04
C VAL A 290 -28.73 -41.08 -1.08
N LYS A 291 -28.88 -41.71 0.08
CA LYS A 291 -29.30 -43.12 0.17
C LYS A 291 -30.77 -43.21 -0.25
N MET A 292 -31.05 -43.81 -1.41
CA MET A 292 -32.42 -44.17 -1.77
C MET A 292 -32.91 -45.35 -0.90
N PRO A 293 -34.17 -45.34 -0.42
CA PRO A 293 -34.73 -46.45 0.35
C PRO A 293 -34.98 -47.66 -0.56
N MET A 294 -34.48 -48.84 -0.14
CA MET A 294 -34.76 -50.11 -0.78
C MET A 294 -36.23 -50.51 -0.57
N LYS A 295 -36.91 -50.85 -1.67
CA LYS A 295 -38.24 -51.46 -1.67
C LYS A 295 -38.17 -52.86 -1.02
N CYS A 296 -38.96 -53.06 0.04
CA CYS A 296 -39.13 -54.36 0.68
C CYS A 296 -40.04 -55.23 -0.21
N GLY A 297 -39.52 -56.39 -0.62
CA GLY A 297 -40.23 -57.38 -1.43
C GLY A 297 -41.01 -58.36 -0.57
N PHE A 298 -42.29 -58.50 -0.89
CA PHE A 298 -43.20 -59.57 -0.52
C PHE A 298 -42.61 -60.97 -0.75
N ARG A 299 -42.80 -61.91 0.18
CA ARG A 299 -42.93 -63.34 -0.17
C ARG A 299 -43.78 -64.10 0.85
N PHE A 300 -44.78 -64.78 0.30
CA PHE A 300 -45.66 -65.76 0.91
C PHE A 300 -44.88 -66.96 1.47
N LEU A 301 -45.28 -67.43 2.66
CA LEU A 301 -45.75 -68.80 2.93
C LEU A 301 -46.46 -68.82 4.29
#